data_AF-A0A8H7GUE5-F1
#
_entry.id   AF-A0A8H7GUE5-F1
#
_cell.length_a   1.000
_cell.length_b   1.000
_cell.length_c   1.000
_cell.angle_alpha   90.00
_cell.angle_beta   90.00
_cell.angle_gamma   90.00
#
_symmetry.space_group_name_H-M   'P 1'
#
loop_
_entity.id
_entity.type
_entity.pdbx_description
1 polymer ?
#
loop_
_entity_poly.entity_id
_entity_poly.type
_entity_poly.pdbx_seq_one_letter_code
_entity_poly.pdbx_strand_id
1 'polypeptide(L)'
;MATLPDPIKIDDITSGRIEPQAIHAELERLKLEINVLRSDMLAFLKALATVAEHQSQQSYYDGLVSKVNTMKSDISEFCAQYNRLLPIINLTQIKLGHEVEVLLSAPSGPKGGRTKSVTSVT
;
A
#
# COMPACT_ATOMS: atom_id res chain seq x y z
N MET A 1 -3.46 -19.27 -12.03
CA MET A 1 -4.23 -18.00 -12.04
C MET A 1 -3.54 -17.08 -13.03
N ALA A 2 -4.28 -16.42 -13.92
CA ALA A 2 -3.67 -15.57 -14.95
C ALA A 2 -3.04 -14.34 -14.30
N THR A 3 -1.72 -14.22 -14.39
CA THR A 3 -0.97 -13.08 -13.86
C THR A 3 -1.18 -11.89 -14.79
N LEU A 4 -1.69 -10.77 -14.27
CA LEU A 4 -1.79 -9.53 -15.04
C LEU A 4 -0.38 -9.08 -15.44
N PRO A 5 -0.19 -8.54 -16.66
CA PRO A 5 1.09 -7.98 -17.09
C PRO A 5 1.47 -6.76 -16.25
N ASP A 6 2.77 -6.46 -16.20
CA ASP A 6 3.30 -5.25 -15.56
C ASP A 6 4.22 -4.51 -16.54
N PRO A 7 3.91 -3.28 -16.99
CA PRO A 7 2.74 -2.46 -16.64
C PRO A 7 1.46 -2.83 -17.40
N ILE A 8 0.29 -2.51 -16.83
CA ILE A 8 -0.99 -2.62 -17.54
C ILE A 8 -1.22 -1.38 -18.41
N LYS A 9 -1.36 -1.59 -19.72
CA LYS A 9 -1.72 -0.52 -20.67
C LYS A 9 -3.18 -0.64 -21.08
N ILE A 10 -3.82 0.50 -21.35
CA ILE A 10 -5.21 0.52 -21.84
C ILE A 10 -5.36 -0.24 -23.16
N ASP A 11 -4.37 -0.14 -24.04
CA ASP A 11 -4.37 -0.84 -25.33
C ASP A 11 -4.37 -2.37 -25.18
N ASP A 12 -3.79 -2.91 -24.09
CA ASP A 12 -3.80 -4.35 -23.83
C ASP A 12 -5.22 -4.85 -23.43
N ILE A 13 -6.07 -3.96 -22.93
CA ILE A 13 -7.46 -4.24 -22.60
C ILE A 13 -8.33 -4.14 -23.85
N THR A 14 -8.17 -3.07 -24.63
CA THR A 14 -8.96 -2.85 -25.86
C THR A 14 -8.63 -3.87 -26.96
N SER A 15 -7.40 -4.39 -26.97
CA SER A 15 -6.96 -5.45 -27.89
C SER A 15 -7.35 -6.87 -27.43
N GLY A 16 -7.95 -7.03 -26.24
CA GLY A 16 -8.32 -8.34 -25.69
C GLY A 16 -7.15 -9.18 -25.18
N ARG A 17 -5.94 -8.62 -25.08
CA ARG A 17 -4.78 -9.29 -24.47
C ARG A 17 -4.99 -9.53 -22.97
N ILE A 18 -5.71 -8.63 -22.29
CA ILE A 18 -6.12 -8.77 -20.91
C ILE A 18 -7.63 -8.99 -20.86
N GLU A 19 -8.04 -10.16 -20.38
CA GLU A 19 -9.44 -10.48 -20.13
C GLU A 19 -10.01 -9.55 -19.03
N PRO A 20 -11.14 -8.87 -19.24
CA PRO A 20 -11.78 -8.02 -18.22
C PRO A 20 -12.02 -8.74 -16.89
N GLN A 21 -12.29 -10.04 -16.94
CA GLN A 21 -12.50 -10.90 -15.77
C GLN A 21 -11.24 -11.01 -14.91
N ALA A 22 -10.04 -10.96 -15.51
CA ALA A 22 -8.78 -10.97 -14.76
C ALA A 22 -8.59 -9.68 -13.97
N ILE A 23 -8.99 -8.54 -14.53
CA ILE A 23 -8.98 -7.24 -13.82
C ILE A 23 -9.98 -7.24 -12.67
N HIS A 24 -11.20 -7.73 -12.91
CA HIS A 24 -12.22 -7.83 -11.87
C HIS A 24 -11.79 -8.77 -10.73
N ALA A 25 -11.20 -9.92 -11.06
CA ALA A 25 -10.68 -10.85 -10.07
C ALA A 25 -9.57 -10.21 -9.21
N GLU A 26 -8.67 -9.43 -9.82
CA GLU A 26 -7.63 -8.71 -9.09
C GLU A 26 -8.20 -7.63 -8.17
N LEU A 27 -9.22 -6.88 -8.60
CA LEU A 27 -9.90 -5.91 -7.75
C LEU A 27 -10.57 -6.56 -6.53
N GLU A 28 -11.26 -7.69 -6.70
CA GLU A 28 -11.85 -8.42 -5.57
C GLU A 28 -10.77 -9.02 -4.65
N ARG A 29 -9.63 -9.46 -5.20
CA ARG A 29 -8.48 -9.91 -4.40
C ARG A 29 -7.91 -8.76 -3.57
N LEU A 30 -7.67 -7.59 -4.14
CA LEU A 30 -7.18 -6.40 -3.43
C LEU A 30 -8.18 -5.95 -2.35
N LYS A 31 -9.47 -5.98 -2.63
CA LYS A 31 -10.52 -5.69 -1.66
C LYS A 31 -10.51 -6.65 -0.46
N LEU A 32 -10.21 -7.92 -0.69
CA LEU A 32 -10.00 -8.87 0.41
C LEU A 32 -8.73 -8.54 1.20
N GLU A 33 -7.63 -8.28 0.49
CA GLU A 33 -6.32 -8.01 1.09
C GLU A 33 -6.31 -6.76 1.98
N ILE A 34 -6.94 -5.66 1.57
CA ILE A 34 -7.05 -4.46 2.41
C ILE A 34 -7.88 -4.71 3.68
N ASN A 35 -8.86 -5.63 3.64
CA ASN A 35 -9.62 -6.02 4.82
C ASN A 35 -8.77 -6.86 5.79
N VAL A 36 -7.91 -7.73 5.27
CA VAL A 36 -6.94 -8.50 6.07
C VAL A 36 -5.95 -7.53 6.73
N LEU A 37 -5.33 -6.64 5.96
CA LEU A 37 -4.44 -5.59 6.47
C LEU A 37 -5.07 -4.78 7.60
N ARG A 38 -6.34 -4.35 7.44
CA ARG A 38 -7.07 -3.62 8.50
C ARG A 38 -7.20 -4.45 9.78
N SER A 39 -7.45 -5.75 9.64
CA SER A 39 -7.58 -6.67 10.77
C SER A 39 -6.26 -6.87 11.49
N ASP A 40 -5.17 -7.00 10.74
CA ASP A 40 -3.81 -7.14 11.26
C ASP A 40 -3.34 -5.87 11.97
N MET A 41 -3.62 -4.69 11.40
CA MET A 41 -3.38 -3.41 12.05
C MET A 41 -4.12 -3.30 13.39
N LEU A 42 -5.38 -3.72 13.44
CA LEU A 42 -6.13 -3.73 14.69
C LEU A 42 -5.52 -4.70 15.71
N ALA A 43 -5.12 -5.89 15.27
CA ALA A 43 -4.46 -6.88 16.12
C ALA A 43 -3.10 -6.38 16.64
N PHE A 44 -2.35 -5.62 15.83
CA PHE A 44 -1.11 -4.99 16.25
C PHE A 44 -1.34 -3.90 17.29
N LEU A 45 -2.35 -3.03 17.11
CA LEU A 45 -2.69 -2.01 18.11
C LEU A 45 -3.09 -2.63 19.45
N LYS A 46 -3.86 -3.73 19.42
CA LYS A 46 -4.17 -4.49 20.63
C LYS A 46 -2.90 -5.03 21.29
N ALA A 47 -2.01 -5.64 20.50
CA ALA A 47 -0.74 -6.17 20.99
C ALA A 47 0.12 -5.06 21.61
N LEU A 48 0.15 -3.86 21.05
CA LEU A 48 0.86 -2.71 21.63
C LEU A 48 0.28 -2.27 22.99
N ALA A 49 -1.03 -2.41 23.17
CA ALA A 49 -1.74 -1.98 24.36
C ALA A 49 -1.80 -3.05 25.47
N THR A 50 -1.36 -4.29 25.19
CA THR A 50 -1.41 -5.39 26.16
C THR A 50 -0.07 -6.10 26.30
N VAL A 51 0.41 -6.18 27.54
CA VAL A 51 1.57 -7.01 27.91
C VAL A 51 1.04 -8.16 28.77
N ALA A 52 1.27 -9.40 28.35
CA ALA A 52 0.85 -10.55 29.12
C ALA A 52 1.72 -10.72 30.38
N GLU A 53 1.10 -11.07 31.51
CA GLU A 53 1.76 -11.14 32.83
C GLU A 53 2.95 -12.12 32.89
N HIS A 54 2.98 -13.11 31.99
CA HIS A 54 4.01 -14.14 31.93
C HIS A 54 4.96 -14.01 30.73
N GLN A 55 4.87 -12.92 29.96
CA GLN A 55 5.71 -12.69 28.79
C GLN A 55 6.96 -11.90 29.16
N SER A 56 8.13 -12.36 28.71
CA SER A 56 9.36 -11.55 28.83
C SER A 56 9.28 -10.30 27.95
N GLN A 57 9.85 -9.20 28.44
CA GLN A 57 9.89 -7.93 27.70
C GLN A 57 10.54 -8.07 26.32
N GLN A 58 11.59 -8.89 26.22
CA GLN A 58 12.29 -9.13 24.95
C GLN A 58 11.39 -9.87 23.96
N SER A 59 10.72 -10.94 24.38
CA SER A 59 9.79 -11.68 23.52
C SER A 59 8.61 -10.83 23.06
N TYR A 60 8.12 -9.94 23.93
CA TYR A 60 7.10 -8.96 23.59
C TYR A 60 7.59 -8.00 22.50
N TYR A 61 8.77 -7.41 22.70
CA TYR A 61 9.39 -6.49 21.75
C TYR A 61 9.65 -7.15 20.39
N ASP A 62 10.24 -8.35 20.38
CA ASP A 62 10.54 -9.09 19.15
C ASP A 62 9.25 -9.40 18.36
N GLY A 63 8.18 -9.78 19.08
CA GLY A 63 6.87 -10.01 18.48
C GLY A 63 6.28 -8.74 17.84
N LEU A 64 6.40 -7.59 18.48
CA LEU A 64 5.95 -6.31 17.92
C LEU A 64 6.76 -5.90 16.69
N VAL A 65 8.08 -6.02 16.75
CA VAL A 65 8.97 -5.70 15.63
C VAL A 65 8.69 -6.60 14.44
N SER A 66 8.49 -7.90 14.67
CA SER A 66 8.10 -8.83 13.61
C SER A 66 6.78 -8.42 12.97
N LYS A 67 5.73 -8.17 13.77
CA LYS A 67 4.40 -7.77 13.26
C LYS A 67 4.43 -6.46 12.47
N VAL A 68 5.15 -5.44 12.95
CA VAL A 68 5.21 -4.15 12.23
C VAL A 68 5.97 -4.27 10.92
N ASN A 69 7.00 -5.11 10.85
CA ASN A 69 7.74 -5.35 9.62
C ASN A 69 6.92 -6.11 8.59
N THR A 70 6.16 -7.12 9.03
CA THR A 70 5.19 -7.83 8.17
C THR A 70 4.16 -6.86 7.61
N MET A 71 3.46 -6.10 8.45
CA MET A 71 2.47 -5.13 7.97
C MET A 71 3.06 -4.09 7.01
N LYS A 72 4.29 -3.61 7.25
CA LYS A 72 4.96 -2.68 6.32
C LYS A 72 5.19 -3.31 4.95
N SER A 73 5.62 -4.57 4.92
CA SER A 73 5.80 -5.33 3.69
C SER A 73 4.47 -5.49 2.96
N ASP A 74 3.44 -5.94 3.66
CA ASP A 74 2.12 -6.22 3.10
C ASP A 74 1.46 -4.94 2.56
N ILE A 75 1.58 -3.80 3.27
CA ILE A 75 1.11 -2.49 2.78
C ILE A 75 1.85 -2.08 1.50
N SER A 76 3.18 -2.28 1.45
CA SER A 76 3.97 -1.94 0.28
C SER A 76 3.57 -2.78 -0.93
N GLU A 77 3.33 -4.08 -0.72
CA GLU A 77 2.89 -5.00 -1.74
C GLU A 77 1.48 -4.64 -2.25
N PHE A 78 0.54 -4.41 -1.35
CA PHE A 78 -0.81 -3.95 -1.69
C PHE A 78 -0.77 -2.67 -2.52
N CYS A 79 0.00 -1.66 -2.10
CA CYS A 79 0.14 -0.41 -2.84
C CYS A 79 0.73 -0.62 -4.25
N ALA A 80 1.73 -1.50 -4.37
CA ALA A 80 2.30 -1.82 -5.68
C ALA A 80 1.26 -2.45 -6.61
N GLN A 81 0.48 -3.41 -6.10
CA GLN A 81 -0.56 -4.10 -6.87
C GLN A 81 -1.73 -3.16 -7.21
N TYR A 82 -2.15 -2.30 -6.29
CA TYR A 82 -3.16 -1.27 -6.54
C TYR A 82 -2.70 -0.26 -7.60
N ASN A 83 -1.47 0.23 -7.49
CA ASN A 83 -0.91 1.20 -8.43
C ASN A 83 -0.83 0.65 -9.87
N ARG A 84 -0.68 -0.67 -10.04
CA ARG A 84 -0.74 -1.31 -11.36
C ARG A 84 -2.11 -1.20 -12.03
N LEU A 85 -3.19 -1.11 -11.24
CA LEU A 85 -4.56 -0.97 -11.74
C LEU A 85 -4.98 0.48 -11.98
N LEU A 86 -4.23 1.46 -11.46
CA LEU A 86 -4.55 2.89 -11.60
C LEU A 86 -4.86 3.33 -13.03
N PRO A 87 -4.13 2.92 -14.09
CA PRO A 87 -4.49 3.31 -15.46
C PRO A 87 -5.93 2.96 -15.82
N ILE A 88 -6.39 1.78 -15.38
CA ILE A 88 -7.73 1.25 -15.65
C ILE A 88 -8.77 1.99 -14.80
N ILE A 89 -8.47 2.19 -13.51
CA ILE A 89 -9.32 2.93 -12.57
C ILE A 89 -9.53 4.36 -13.11
N ASN A 90 -8.45 5.02 -13.48
CA ASN A 90 -8.43 6.39 -14.01
C ASN A 90 -9.21 6.51 -15.32
N LEU A 91 -9.04 5.56 -16.25
CA LEU A 91 -9.85 5.53 -17.47
C LEU A 91 -11.35 5.41 -17.15
N THR A 92 -11.68 4.56 -16.18
CA THR A 92 -13.08 4.34 -15.76
C THR A 92 -13.65 5.59 -15.11
N GLN A 93 -12.88 6.27 -14.25
CA GLN A 93 -13.25 7.56 -13.64
C GLN A 93 -13.51 8.63 -14.70
N ILE A 94 -12.62 8.79 -15.68
CA ILE A 94 -12.81 9.74 -16.80
C ILE A 94 -14.10 9.44 -17.56
N LYS A 95 -14.37 8.16 -17.88
CA LYS A 95 -15.60 7.76 -18.58
C LYS A 95 -16.87 8.04 -17.77
N LEU A 96 -16.78 8.02 -16.44
CA LEU A 96 -17.88 8.32 -15.52
C LEU A 96 -17.98 9.82 -15.18
N GLY A 97 -17.05 10.65 -15.65
CA GLY A 97 -17.01 12.09 -15.34
C GLY A 97 -16.44 12.41 -13.96
N HIS A 98 -15.66 11.51 -13.36
CA HIS A 98 -15.00 11.68 -12.06
C HIS A 98 -13.55 12.18 -12.21
N GLU A 99 -13.01 12.77 -11.14
CA GLU A 99 -11.58 13.11 -11.05
C GLU A 99 -10.70 11.86 -11.02
N VAL A 100 -9.47 12.02 -11.49
CA VAL A 100 -8.47 10.96 -11.69
C VAL A 100 -7.65 10.75 -10.43
N GLU A 101 -7.42 9.50 -10.04
CA GLU A 101 -6.53 9.17 -8.93
C GLU A 101 -5.04 9.30 -9.29
N VAL A 102 -4.28 9.91 -8.38
CA VAL A 102 -2.83 10.06 -8.48
C VAL A 102 -2.15 8.93 -7.70
N LEU A 103 -1.00 8.47 -8.21
CA LEU A 103 -0.15 7.46 -7.57
C LEU A 103 0.01 7.75 -6.07
N LEU A 104 -0.27 6.75 -5.24
CA LEU A 104 0.11 6.76 -3.84
C LEU A 104 1.64 6.65 -3.80
N SER A 105 2.33 7.78 -3.88
CA SER A 105 3.77 7.83 -3.67
C SER A 105 4.05 7.36 -2.24
N ALA A 106 4.95 6.37 -2.10
CA ALA A 106 5.52 6.02 -0.80
C ALA A 106 5.92 7.30 -0.05
N PRO A 107 5.72 7.37 1.29
CA PRO A 107 6.04 8.57 2.04
C PRO A 107 7.50 8.93 1.79
N SER A 108 7.73 9.99 1.03
CA SER A 108 9.05 10.60 0.97
C SER A 108 9.31 11.12 2.38
N GLY A 109 10.17 10.43 3.12
CA GLY A 109 10.65 10.89 4.41
C GLY A 109 11.09 12.36 4.32
N PRO A 110 10.98 13.12 5.42
CA PRO A 110 11.23 14.55 5.39
C PRO A 110 12.63 14.80 4.82
N LYS A 111 12.69 15.46 3.66
CA LYS A 111 13.94 16.00 3.14
C LYS A 111 14.39 17.04 4.17
N GLY A 112 15.35 16.65 5.01
CA GLY A 112 16.02 17.52 5.96
C GLY A 112 16.71 18.66 5.24
N GLY A 113 15.96 19.73 4.96
CA GLY A 113 16.49 21.02 4.55
C GLY A 113 17.24 21.62 5.71
N ARG A 114 18.53 21.32 5.82
CA ARG A 114 19.46 22.00 6.71
C ARG A 114 19.66 23.42 6.16
N THR A 115 18.77 24.34 6.52
CA THR A 115 18.99 25.78 6.33
C THR A 115 20.20 26.16 7.18
N LYS A 116 21.33 26.46 6.54
CA LYS A 116 22.45 27.12 7.19
C LYS A 116 22.02 28.54 7.55
N SER A 117 21.84 28.81 8.84
CA SER A 117 21.75 30.17 9.35
C SER A 117 23.08 30.87 9.08
N VAL A 118 23.06 31.88 8.22
CA VAL A 118 24.18 32.82 8.05
C VAL A 118 24.02 33.87 9.15
N THR A 119 24.86 33.79 10.18
CA THR A 119 25.04 34.87 11.14
C THR A 119 26.05 35.85 10.57
N SER A 120 25.58 36.97 10.03
CA SER A 120 26.44 38.14 9.80
C SER A 120 26.66 38.82 11.14
N VAL A 121 27.91 38.84 11.58
CA VAL A 121 28.41 39.74 12.64
C VAL A 121 29.09 40.90 11.92
N THR A 122 28.55 42.10 12.11
CA THR A 122 29.30 43.36 12.09
C THR A 122 28.70 44.28 13.14
#